data_AF-G7PMN4-F1
#
_entry.id   AF-G7PMN4-F1
#
_cell.length_a   1.000
_cell.length_b   1.000
_cell.length_c   1.000
_cell.angle_alpha   90.00
_cell.angle_beta   90.00
_cell.angle_gamma   90.00
#
_symmetry.space_group_name_H-M   'P 1'
#
loop_
_entity.id
_entity.type
_entity.pdbx_description
1 polymer ?
#
loop_
_entity_poly.entity_id
_entity_poly.type
_entity_poly.pdbx_seq_one_letter_code
_entity_poly.pdbx_strand_id
1 'polypeptide(L)'
;VVRGSSVLQQTPAYIQVQTNKMAMLSCEAKISLGNMRIYWLRQRQAPSSDSHHEFLALWDSTKGTVHGEEVAQEKIAVFRDASRFILNLTSVKPEDSGIYFCMIIGSPELTFGKGTQLSVVDFLPTTAQPTKKSTPKKRGCRLPRPATQKGPLCSPITLGLLVAGVLVLLVSLGVAIHLYCRRRRARLRFIKQKFNIVCLKIRGFTTCCCFQVLQMSREYGFGVLLQKDIGQ
;
A
#
# COMPACT_ATOMS: atom_id res chain seq x y z
N VAL A 1 -5.55 -6.26 -3.34
CA VAL A 1 -5.69 -5.07 -4.21
C VAL A 1 -5.18 -3.86 -3.44
N VAL A 2 -3.99 -3.38 -3.79
CA VAL A 2 -3.43 -2.15 -3.21
C VAL A 2 -4.27 -0.98 -3.72
N ARG A 3 -4.96 -0.25 -2.84
CA ARG A 3 -5.70 0.96 -3.23
C ARG A 3 -4.69 2.10 -3.36
N GLY A 4 -4.38 2.51 -4.59
CA GLY A 4 -3.55 3.69 -4.85
C GLY A 4 -4.23 4.96 -4.32
N SER A 5 -3.48 5.79 -3.60
CA SER A 5 -3.97 7.04 -3.02
C SER A 5 -3.80 8.23 -3.97
N SER A 6 -4.63 9.26 -3.84
CA SER A 6 -4.46 10.54 -4.54
C SER A 6 -3.28 11.37 -4.00
N VAL A 7 -2.75 10.99 -2.83
CA VAL A 7 -1.62 11.64 -2.14
C VAL A 7 -0.29 11.45 -2.87
N LEU A 8 -0.08 10.27 -3.46
CA LEU A 8 1.11 9.94 -4.25
C LEU A 8 0.72 9.78 -5.72
N GLN A 9 1.07 10.76 -6.54
CA GLN A 9 0.79 10.73 -7.97
C GLN A 9 1.96 10.13 -8.73
N GLN A 10 1.80 8.88 -9.17
CA GLN A 10 2.80 8.19 -9.98
C GLN A 10 2.57 8.41 -11.47
N THR A 11 3.67 8.66 -12.18
CA THR A 11 3.69 8.87 -13.63
C THR A 11 4.96 8.24 -14.22
N PRO A 12 4.87 7.52 -15.34
CA PRO A 12 3.65 7.20 -16.09
C PRO A 12 2.85 6.05 -15.44
N ALA A 13 1.61 5.83 -15.88
CA ALA A 13 0.84 4.65 -15.46
C ALA A 13 1.32 3.36 -16.14
N TYR A 14 1.76 3.48 -17.39
CA TYR A 14 2.33 2.40 -18.21
C TYR A 14 3.47 2.97 -19.04
N ILE A 15 4.55 2.20 -19.18
CA ILE A 15 5.65 2.50 -20.08
C ILE A 15 6.19 1.22 -20.69
N GLN A 16 6.41 1.25 -22.00
CA GLN A 16 7.11 0.20 -22.72
C GLN A 16 8.49 0.71 -23.12
N VAL A 17 9.53 -0.05 -22.80
CA VAL A 17 10.93 0.35 -23.01
C VAL A 17 11.68 -0.79 -23.69
N GLN A 18 12.63 -0.45 -24.57
CA GLN A 18 13.49 -1.49 -25.16
C GLN A 18 14.56 -1.97 -24.18
N THR A 19 14.98 -3.22 -24.34
CA THR A 19 16.12 -3.77 -23.60
C THR A 19 17.36 -2.87 -23.71
N ASN A 20 18.13 -2.77 -22.63
CA ASN A 20 19.31 -1.91 -22.47
C ASN A 20 19.05 -0.39 -22.55
N LYS A 21 17.79 0.06 -22.51
CA LYS A 21 17.45 1.48 -22.40
C LYS A 21 17.18 1.86 -20.93
N MET A 22 16.93 3.15 -20.73
CA MET A 22 16.56 3.69 -19.43
C MET A 22 15.04 3.80 -19.32
N ALA A 23 14.49 3.43 -18.17
CA ALA A 23 13.11 3.72 -17.80
C ALA A 23 13.10 4.73 -16.64
N MET A 24 12.32 5.80 -16.79
CA MET A 24 12.16 6.84 -15.77
C MET A 24 10.74 6.82 -15.21
N LEU A 25 10.65 6.70 -13.89
CA LEU A 25 9.39 6.71 -13.16
C LEU A 25 9.42 7.88 -12.18
N SER A 26 8.28 8.53 -11.97
CA SER A 26 8.18 9.65 -11.04
C SER A 26 6.99 9.47 -10.09
N CYS A 27 7.15 9.95 -8.87
CA CYS A 27 6.14 9.95 -7.83
C CYS A 27 6.11 11.34 -7.20
N GLU A 28 5.01 12.05 -7.39
CA GLU A 28 4.79 13.38 -6.81
C GLU A 28 3.99 13.26 -5.50
N ALA A 29 4.53 13.80 -4.42
CA ALA A 29 3.87 13.80 -3.12
C ALA A 29 3.14 15.13 -2.88
N LYS A 30 1.82 15.08 -2.71
CA LYS A 30 0.96 16.26 -2.46
C LYS A 30 0.86 16.67 -0.98
N ILE A 31 1.90 16.40 -0.21
CA ILE A 31 1.92 16.61 1.25
C ILE A 31 3.19 17.35 1.67
N SER A 32 3.18 17.93 2.87
CA SER A 32 4.28 18.70 3.43
C SER A 32 5.59 17.90 3.41
N LEU A 33 6.62 18.45 2.78
CA LEU A 33 7.91 17.79 2.51
C LEU A 33 8.86 17.74 3.71
N GLY A 34 8.36 17.46 4.92
CA GLY A 34 9.19 17.33 6.12
C GLY A 34 10.14 16.11 6.06
N ASN A 35 10.29 15.36 7.15
CA ASN A 35 11.10 14.13 7.21
C ASN A 35 10.44 12.97 6.42
N MET A 36 10.22 13.17 5.12
CA MET A 36 9.54 12.24 4.24
C MET A 36 10.51 11.16 3.78
N ARG A 37 10.04 9.91 3.86
CA ARG A 37 10.73 8.74 3.33
C ARG A 37 9.89 8.13 2.22
N ILE A 38 10.46 8.05 1.02
CA ILE A 38 9.80 7.43 -0.13
C ILE A 38 10.50 6.11 -0.42
N TYR A 39 9.73 5.04 -0.43
CA TYR A 39 10.21 3.70 -0.76
C TYR A 39 9.76 3.35 -2.17
N TRP A 40 10.64 2.73 -2.93
CA TRP A 40 10.35 2.13 -4.23
C TRP A 40 10.30 0.62 -4.09
N LEU A 41 9.21 0.04 -4.58
CA LEU A 41 8.94 -1.39 -4.55
C LEU A 41 8.66 -1.90 -5.97
N ARG A 42 9.04 -3.14 -6.26
CA ARG A 42 8.70 -3.85 -7.50
C ARG A 42 7.86 -5.09 -7.22
N GLN A 43 6.86 -5.31 -8.06
CA GLN A 43 6.09 -6.55 -8.12
C GLN A 43 6.18 -7.13 -9.53
N ARG A 44 6.84 -8.28 -9.69
CA ARG A 44 7.10 -8.89 -11.02
C ARG A 44 5.90 -9.68 -11.58
N GLN A 45 5.10 -10.30 -10.71
CA GLN A 45 3.97 -11.15 -11.10
C GLN A 45 2.63 -10.45 -10.85
N ALA A 46 1.58 -10.92 -11.53
CA ALA A 46 0.21 -10.45 -11.26
C ALA A 46 -0.14 -10.62 -9.77
N PRO A 47 -0.96 -9.73 -9.18
CA PRO A 47 -1.32 -9.81 -7.76
C PRO A 47 -1.92 -11.17 -7.41
N SER A 48 -1.24 -11.91 -6.53
CA SER A 48 -1.66 -13.22 -6.03
C SER A 48 -1.40 -13.26 -4.52
N SER A 49 -1.86 -14.30 -3.83
CA SER A 49 -1.55 -14.51 -2.41
C SER A 49 -0.03 -14.65 -2.14
N ASP A 50 0.75 -14.94 -3.18
CA ASP A 50 2.19 -15.16 -3.15
C ASP A 50 2.97 -14.00 -3.83
N SER A 51 2.30 -12.89 -4.17
CA SER A 51 2.99 -11.76 -4.80
C SER A 51 3.88 -11.03 -3.78
N HIS A 52 5.18 -11.30 -3.84
CA HIS A 52 6.19 -10.59 -3.06
C HIS A 52 6.51 -9.22 -3.67
N HIS A 53 6.64 -8.21 -2.80
CA HIS A 53 7.14 -6.89 -3.17
C HIS A 53 8.63 -6.82 -2.86
N GLU A 54 9.43 -6.63 -3.91
CA GLU A 54 10.88 -6.46 -3.82
C GLU A 54 11.20 -5.01 -3.45
N PHE A 55 12.02 -4.81 -2.42
CA PHE A 55 12.49 -3.48 -2.03
C PHE A 55 13.62 -3.01 -2.93
N LEU A 56 13.42 -1.89 -3.62
CA LEU A 56 14.38 -1.36 -4.57
C LEU A 56 15.31 -0.31 -3.97
N ALA A 57 14.70 0.72 -3.40
CA ALA A 57 15.42 1.86 -2.86
C ALA A 57 14.52 2.68 -1.92
N LEU A 58 15.16 3.37 -0.99
CA LEU A 58 14.58 4.37 -0.11
C LEU A 58 15.27 5.70 -0.37
N TRP A 59 14.48 6.75 -0.57
CA TRP A 59 14.96 8.12 -0.45
C TRP A 59 14.61 8.66 0.95
N ASP A 60 15.63 9.16 1.65
CA ASP A 60 15.53 9.76 2.98
C ASP A 60 16.15 11.16 2.96
N SER A 61 15.42 12.16 3.46
CA SER A 61 15.85 13.56 3.46
C SER A 61 17.13 13.84 4.27
N THR A 62 17.49 12.96 5.19
CA THR A 62 18.68 13.08 6.06
C THR A 62 19.84 12.18 5.63
N LYS A 63 19.55 11.02 5.05
CA LYS A 63 20.56 10.00 4.68
C LYS A 63 20.80 9.88 3.17
N GLY A 64 20.01 10.54 2.34
CA GLY A 64 20.04 10.37 0.89
C GLY A 64 19.40 9.04 0.46
N THR A 65 19.96 8.41 -0.57
CA THR A 65 19.42 7.18 -1.16
C THR A 65 20.02 5.93 -0.52
N VAL A 66 19.17 4.99 -0.14
CA VAL A 66 19.55 3.66 0.39
C VAL A 66 19.00 2.60 -0.57
N HIS A 67 19.86 1.73 -1.10
CA HIS A 67 19.47 0.69 -2.06
C HIS A 67 19.08 -0.62 -1.36
N GLY A 68 18.24 -1.43 -2.00
CA GLY A 68 17.95 -2.80 -1.57
C GLY A 68 19.15 -3.73 -1.76
N GLU A 69 19.23 -4.77 -0.94
CA GLU A 69 20.37 -5.70 -0.89
C GLU A 69 20.54 -6.50 -2.20
N GLU A 70 19.45 -6.85 -2.86
CA GLU A 70 19.42 -7.63 -4.10
C GLU A 70 19.52 -6.78 -5.38
N VAL A 71 19.69 -5.46 -5.23
CA VAL A 71 19.66 -4.49 -6.31
C VAL A 71 21.06 -3.93 -6.54
N ALA A 72 21.60 -4.19 -7.73
CA ALA A 72 22.84 -3.58 -8.16
C ALA A 72 22.69 -2.04 -8.14
N GLN A 73 23.54 -1.36 -7.36
CA GLN A 73 23.46 0.08 -7.12
C GLN A 73 23.55 0.89 -8.41
N GLU A 74 24.30 0.43 -9.42
CA GLU A 74 24.40 1.07 -10.73
C GLU A 74 23.12 1.01 -11.58
N LYS A 75 22.16 0.15 -11.22
CA LYS A 75 20.90 -0.03 -11.97
C LYS A 75 19.79 0.93 -11.56
N ILE A 76 19.89 1.51 -10.37
CA ILE A 76 18.81 2.31 -9.79
C ILE A 76 19.36 3.64 -9.30
N ALA A 77 18.86 4.74 -9.83
CA ALA A 77 19.13 6.07 -9.28
C ALA A 77 17.82 6.67 -8.75
N VAL A 78 17.86 7.14 -7.50
CA VAL A 78 16.74 7.86 -6.88
C VAL A 78 17.16 9.28 -6.57
N PHE A 79 16.39 10.25 -7.06
CA PHE A 79 16.63 11.66 -6.80
C PHE A 79 15.32 12.40 -6.57
N ARG A 80 15.44 13.58 -5.95
CA ARG A 80 14.31 14.44 -5.62
C ARG A 80 14.42 15.75 -6.38
N ASP A 81 13.32 16.13 -7.01
CA ASP A 81 13.11 17.43 -7.63
C ASP A 81 11.83 18.05 -7.03
N ALA A 82 11.98 19.06 -6.17
CA ALA A 82 10.89 19.64 -5.39
C ALA A 82 10.02 18.60 -4.65
N SER A 83 8.78 18.36 -5.10
CA SER A 83 7.83 17.35 -4.58
C SER A 83 7.86 16.02 -5.33
N ARG A 84 8.67 15.91 -6.38
CA ARG A 84 8.79 14.74 -7.24
C ARG A 84 10.00 13.91 -6.84
N PHE A 85 9.76 12.62 -6.69
CA PHE A 85 10.76 11.60 -6.43
C PHE A 85 10.86 10.75 -7.68
N ILE A 86 12.06 10.65 -8.24
CA ILE A 86 12.30 10.01 -9.54
C ILE A 86 13.12 8.75 -9.31
N LEU A 87 12.68 7.67 -9.95
CA LEU A 87 13.36 6.38 -10.02
C LEU A 87 13.81 6.16 -11.46
N ASN A 88 15.12 6.14 -11.68
CA ASN A 88 15.72 5.77 -12.96
C ASN A 88 16.19 4.33 -12.89
N LEU A 89 15.69 3.50 -13.80
CA LEU A 89 16.16 2.15 -14.04
C LEU A 89 17.06 2.18 -15.28
N THR A 90 18.33 1.81 -15.13
CA THR A 90 19.29 1.80 -16.24
C THR A 90 19.44 0.39 -16.81
N SER A 91 19.75 0.30 -18.10
CA SER A 91 20.02 -0.96 -18.80
C SER A 91 18.97 -2.05 -18.54
N VAL A 92 17.68 -1.68 -18.67
CA VAL A 92 16.56 -2.55 -18.29
C VAL A 92 16.53 -3.83 -19.15
N LYS A 93 16.09 -4.94 -18.55
CA LYS A 93 15.94 -6.23 -19.24
C LYS A 93 14.49 -6.75 -19.15
N PRO A 94 14.09 -7.72 -19.98
CA PRO A 94 12.74 -8.31 -19.92
C PRO A 94 12.33 -8.75 -18.51
N GLU A 95 13.27 -9.25 -17.70
CA GLU A 95 13.04 -9.71 -16.32
C GLU A 95 12.73 -8.59 -15.33
N ASP A 96 13.02 -7.33 -15.72
CA ASP A 96 12.68 -6.14 -14.95
C ASP A 96 11.22 -5.69 -15.17
N SER A 97 10.50 -6.33 -16.09
CA SER A 97 9.08 -6.06 -16.29
C SER A 97 8.27 -6.34 -15.02
N GLY A 98 7.29 -5.48 -14.75
CA GLY A 98 6.49 -5.57 -13.53
C GLY A 98 5.79 -4.26 -13.20
N ILE A 99 5.18 -4.21 -12.01
CA ILE A 99 4.54 -3.00 -11.49
C ILE A 99 5.44 -2.40 -10.41
N TYR A 100 5.75 -1.12 -10.56
CA TYR A 100 6.61 -0.36 -9.67
C TYR A 100 5.77 0.61 -8.83
N PHE A 101 5.88 0.52 -7.51
CA PHE A 101 5.13 1.36 -6.59
C PHE A 101 6.07 2.28 -5.83
N CYS A 102 5.71 3.56 -5.72
CA CYS A 102 6.22 4.40 -4.65
C CYS A 102 5.30 4.25 -3.44
N MET A 103 5.87 4.29 -2.24
CA MET A 103 5.10 4.31 -1.01
C MET A 103 5.72 5.22 0.04
N ILE A 104 4.87 5.69 0.96
CA ILE A 104 5.27 6.36 2.18
C ILE A 104 4.68 5.62 3.38
N ILE A 105 5.42 5.61 4.48
CA ILE A 105 4.98 5.03 5.74
C ILE A 105 4.40 6.16 6.60
N GLY A 106 3.08 6.20 6.71
CA GLY A 106 2.37 7.02 7.69
C GLY A 106 2.09 6.24 8.98
N SER A 107 1.72 6.96 10.04
CA SER A 107 1.16 6.36 11.25
C SER A 107 -0.34 6.69 11.30
N PRO A 108 -1.27 5.71 11.18
CA PRO A 108 -1.07 4.26 11.16
C PRO A 108 -1.03 3.61 9.76
N GLU A 109 -1.16 4.38 8.67
CA GLU A 109 -1.44 3.85 7.34
C GLU A 109 -0.24 3.88 6.38
N LEU A 110 -0.12 2.84 5.55
CA LEU A 110 0.77 2.82 4.39
C LEU A 110 0.05 3.45 3.20
N THR A 111 0.70 4.43 2.58
CA THR A 111 0.14 5.08 1.39
C THR A 111 0.96 4.66 0.18
N PHE A 112 0.31 4.01 -0.77
CA PHE A 112 0.90 3.60 -2.05
C PHE A 112 0.47 4.57 -3.15
N GLY A 113 1.37 4.83 -4.09
CA GLY A 113 0.99 5.37 -5.37
C GLY A 113 0.20 4.35 -6.20
N LYS A 114 -0.31 4.78 -7.35
CA LYS A 114 -1.13 3.92 -8.23
C LYS A 114 -0.36 2.78 -8.89
N GLY A 115 0.98 2.85 -8.89
CA GLY A 115 1.83 1.93 -9.62
C GLY A 115 2.09 2.38 -11.06
N THR A 116 3.26 2.01 -11.56
CA THR A 116 3.67 2.16 -12.97
C THR A 116 3.93 0.76 -13.51
N GLN A 117 3.21 0.36 -14.56
CA GLN A 117 3.46 -0.90 -15.26
C GLN A 117 4.59 -0.70 -16.28
N LEU A 118 5.73 -1.34 -16.04
CA LEU A 118 6.87 -1.38 -16.95
C LEU A 118 6.82 -2.66 -17.77
N SER A 119 6.85 -2.52 -19.10
CA SER A 119 7.05 -3.63 -20.04
C SER A 119 8.37 -3.42 -20.78
N VAL A 120 9.32 -4.34 -20.61
CA VAL A 120 10.57 -4.32 -21.35
C VAL A 120 10.50 -5.31 -22.50
N VAL A 121 10.81 -4.85 -23.71
CA VAL A 121 10.76 -5.66 -24.94
C VAL A 121 12.08 -5.59 -25.69
N ASP A 122 12.52 -6.67 -26.31
CA ASP A 122 13.77 -6.66 -27.08
C ASP A 122 13.64 -5.89 -28.39
N PHE A 123 12.44 -5.89 -28.97
CA PHE A 123 12.10 -5.15 -30.17
C PHE A 123 10.78 -4.42 -29.95
N LEU A 124 10.71 -3.14 -30.31
CA LEU A 124 9.42 -2.47 -30.42
C LEU A 124 8.71 -3.05 -31.65
N PRO A 125 7.40 -3.33 -31.59
CA PRO A 125 6.68 -3.80 -32.76
C PRO A 125 6.81 -2.74 -33.87
N THR A 126 7.60 -3.06 -34.90
CA THR A 126 7.45 -2.44 -36.21
C THR A 126 6.03 -2.72 -36.65
N THR A 127 5.27 -1.67 -36.97
CA THR A 127 3.89 -1.77 -37.46
C THR A 127 3.78 -2.83 -38.55
N ALA A 128 3.34 -4.04 -38.18
CA ALA A 128 3.06 -5.08 -39.15
C ALA A 128 1.78 -4.68 -39.89
N GLN A 129 1.86 -4.62 -41.22
CA GLN A 129 0.71 -4.43 -42.10
C GLN A 129 -0.41 -5.43 -41.74
N PRO A 130 -1.70 -5.04 -41.85
CA PRO A 130 -2.79 -5.93 -41.51
C PRO A 130 -2.79 -7.14 -42.46
N THR A 131 -2.37 -8.31 -41.97
CA THR A 131 -2.59 -9.56 -42.69
C THR A 131 -4.07 -9.93 -42.52
N LYS A 132 -4.81 -9.96 -43.64
CA LYS A 132 -6.21 -10.42 -43.68
C LYS A 132 -6.31 -11.81 -43.03
N LYS A 133 -6.95 -11.88 -41.87
CA LYS A 133 -7.22 -13.14 -41.20
C LYS A 133 -8.42 -13.82 -41.87
N SER A 134 -8.18 -14.98 -42.47
CA SER A 134 -9.24 -15.89 -42.93
C SER A 134 -10.09 -16.33 -41.74
N THR A 135 -11.40 -16.16 -41.87
CA THR A 135 -12.44 -16.60 -40.94
C THR A 135 -12.39 -18.11 -40.74
N PRO A 136 -12.33 -18.62 -39.49
CA PRO A 136 -12.58 -20.04 -39.23
C PRO A 136 -14.08 -20.31 -39.31
N LYS A 137 -14.46 -21.36 -40.04
CA LYS A 137 -15.84 -21.87 -40.12
C LYS A 137 -16.42 -22.10 -38.73
N LYS A 138 -17.53 -21.43 -38.45
CA LYS A 138 -18.38 -21.63 -37.26
C LYS A 138 -18.94 -23.06 -37.28
N ARG A 139 -18.41 -23.94 -36.44
CA ARG A 139 -19.07 -25.22 -36.12
C ARG A 139 -20.09 -24.93 -35.02
N GLY A 140 -21.35 -25.25 -35.27
CA GLY A 140 -22.43 -25.03 -34.31
C GLY A 140 -22.25 -25.88 -33.06
N CYS A 141 -22.34 -25.24 -31.89
CA CYS A 141 -22.51 -25.96 -30.63
C CYS A 141 -23.93 -26.53 -30.60
N ARG A 142 -24.07 -27.86 -30.44
CA ARG A 142 -25.33 -28.44 -29.98
C ARG A 142 -25.44 -28.21 -28.48
N LEU A 143 -26.53 -27.60 -28.06
CA LEU A 143 -26.91 -27.44 -26.66
C LEU A 143 -27.47 -28.78 -26.16
N PRO A 144 -26.97 -29.36 -25.04
CA PRO A 144 -27.68 -30.44 -24.36
C PRO A 144 -28.94 -29.89 -23.69
N ARG A 145 -30.03 -30.65 -23.75
CA ARG A 145 -31.30 -30.33 -23.06
C ARG A 145 -31.08 -30.24 -21.54
N PRO A 146 -31.78 -29.33 -20.84
CA PRO A 146 -31.74 -29.30 -19.38
C PRO A 146 -32.44 -30.52 -18.81
N ALA A 147 -31.71 -31.32 -18.03
CA ALA A 147 -32.29 -32.30 -17.13
C ALA A 147 -32.74 -31.57 -15.86
N THR A 148 -34.02 -31.69 -15.53
CA THR A 148 -34.61 -31.22 -14.29
C THR A 148 -33.93 -31.92 -13.12
N GLN A 149 -33.07 -31.23 -12.39
CA GLN A 149 -32.61 -31.70 -11.08
C GLN A 149 -33.52 -31.15 -10.00
N LYS A 150 -34.06 -32.06 -9.20
CA LYS A 150 -34.80 -31.77 -7.97
C LYS A 150 -33.91 -30.94 -7.05
N GLY A 151 -34.43 -29.81 -6.58
CA GLY A 151 -33.71 -28.92 -5.66
C GLY A 151 -33.29 -29.67 -4.39
N PRO A 152 -32.16 -29.29 -3.76
CA PRO A 152 -31.77 -29.90 -2.51
C PRO A 152 -32.70 -29.43 -1.40
N LEU A 153 -33.21 -30.40 -0.64
CA LEU A 153 -33.88 -30.17 0.63
C LEU A 153 -32.91 -29.46 1.58
N CYS A 154 -33.33 -28.35 2.19
CA CYS A 154 -32.58 -27.71 3.27
C CYS A 154 -32.36 -28.73 4.41
N SER A 155 -31.14 -29.28 4.49
CA SER A 155 -30.76 -30.16 5.59
C SER A 155 -30.44 -29.31 6.83
N PRO A 156 -31.09 -29.54 7.98
CA PRO A 156 -30.84 -28.80 9.22
C PRO A 156 -29.38 -28.89 9.72
N ILE A 157 -28.62 -29.86 9.20
CA ILE A 157 -27.21 -30.08 9.51
C ILE A 157 -26.34 -28.95 8.92
N THR A 158 -26.62 -28.49 7.70
CA THR A 158 -25.85 -27.43 7.05
C THR A 158 -26.05 -26.08 7.73
N LEU A 159 -27.27 -25.81 8.22
CA LEU A 159 -27.59 -24.60 8.99
C LEU A 159 -26.91 -24.62 10.37
N GLY A 160 -26.89 -25.78 11.04
CA GLY A 160 -26.20 -25.96 12.31
C GLY A 160 -24.70 -25.70 12.22
N LEU A 161 -24.04 -26.19 11.17
CA LEU A 161 -22.61 -25.94 10.92
C LEU A 161 -22.31 -24.47 10.66
N LEU A 162 -23.19 -23.77 9.94
CA LEU A 162 -23.05 -22.33 9.70
C LEU A 162 -23.19 -21.52 10.99
N VAL A 163 -24.17 -21.84 11.84
CA VAL A 163 -24.38 -21.13 13.12
C VAL A 163 -23.19 -21.36 14.06
N ALA A 164 -22.69 -22.59 14.17
CA ALA A 164 -21.50 -22.89 14.95
C ALA A 164 -20.27 -22.12 14.46
N GLY A 165 -20.07 -22.05 13.14
CA GLY A 165 -18.99 -21.28 12.53
C GLY A 165 -19.07 -19.78 12.84
N VAL A 166 -20.27 -19.19 12.76
CA VAL A 166 -20.49 -17.78 13.09
C VAL A 166 -20.19 -17.50 14.56
N LEU A 167 -20.61 -18.37 15.48
CA LEU A 167 -20.32 -18.20 16.91
C LEU A 167 -18.82 -18.23 17.21
N VAL A 168 -18.07 -19.16 16.60
CA VAL A 168 -16.61 -19.22 16.76
C VAL A 168 -15.93 -17.96 16.23
N LEU A 169 -16.38 -17.43 15.09
CA LEU A 169 -15.85 -16.18 14.54
C LEU A 169 -16.11 -14.98 15.45
N LEU A 170 -17.31 -14.87 16.04
CA LEU A 170 -17.65 -13.80 16.96
C LEU A 170 -16.81 -13.84 18.24
N VAL A 171 -16.57 -15.03 18.80
CA VAL A 171 -15.71 -15.21 19.96
C VAL A 171 -14.27 -14.83 19.62
N SER A 172 -13.74 -15.29 18.48
CA SER A 172 -12.40 -14.95 18.02
C SER A 172 -12.22 -13.44 17.83
N LEU A 173 -13.20 -12.78 17.20
CA LEU A 173 -13.20 -11.33 17.02
C LEU A 173 -13.25 -10.60 18.37
N GLY A 174 -14.08 -11.05 19.31
CA GLY A 174 -14.14 -10.51 20.66
C GLY A 174 -12.81 -10.60 21.40
N VAL A 175 -12.13 -11.75 21.33
CA VAL A 175 -10.81 -11.96 21.93
C VAL A 175 -9.77 -11.05 21.26
N ALA A 176 -9.76 -10.97 19.93
CA ALA A 176 -8.83 -10.11 19.19
C ALA A 176 -9.01 -8.62 19.55
N ILE A 177 -10.26 -8.14 19.62
CA ILE A 177 -10.58 -6.78 20.08
C ILE A 177 -10.12 -6.59 21.52
N HIS A 178 -10.38 -7.55 22.42
CA HIS A 178 -9.97 -7.46 23.81
C HIS A 178 -8.44 -7.35 23.96
N LEU A 179 -7.68 -8.19 23.26
CA LEU A 179 -6.22 -8.16 23.23
C LEU A 179 -5.68 -6.87 22.63
N TYR A 180 -6.28 -6.39 21.53
CA TYR A 180 -5.94 -5.10 20.92
C TYR A 180 -6.17 -3.94 21.91
N CYS A 181 -7.33 -3.90 22.58
CA CYS A 181 -7.65 -2.90 23.59
C CYS A 181 -6.71 -2.99 24.81
N ARG A 182 -6.33 -4.19 25.26
CA ARG A 182 -5.34 -4.37 26.34
C ARG A 182 -3.96 -3.86 25.92
N ARG A 183 -3.50 -4.23 24.72
CA ARG A 183 -2.21 -3.80 24.17
C ARG A 183 -2.16 -2.29 23.98
N ARG A 184 -3.24 -1.69 23.47
CA ARG A 184 -3.37 -0.23 23.33
C ARG A 184 -3.36 0.47 24.69
N ARG A 185 -4.09 -0.04 25.69
CA ARG A 185 -4.06 0.47 27.06
C ARG A 185 -2.65 0.38 27.68
N ALA A 186 -1.95 -0.74 27.49
CA ALA A 186 -0.57 -0.89 27.96
C ALA A 186 0.37 0.13 27.29
N ARG A 187 0.27 0.32 25.97
CA ARG A 187 1.03 1.34 25.23
C ARG A 187 0.74 2.75 25.72
N LEU A 188 -0.54 3.09 25.95
CA LEU A 188 -0.92 4.40 26.49
C LEU A 188 -0.38 4.61 27.91
N ARG A 189 -0.38 3.58 28.77
CA ARG A 189 0.26 3.65 30.10
C ARG A 189 1.76 3.89 30.01
N PHE A 190 2.43 3.21 29.07
CA PHE A 190 3.87 3.39 28.83
C PHE A 190 4.20 4.80 28.31
N ILE A 191 3.41 5.31 27.36
CA ILE A 191 3.53 6.70 26.87
C ILE A 191 3.25 7.69 28.01
N LYS A 192 2.22 7.45 28.82
CA LYS A 192 1.88 8.30 29.98
C LYS A 192 3.04 8.37 30.99
N GLN A 193 3.68 7.23 31.29
CA GLN A 193 4.85 7.18 32.16
C GLN A 193 6.08 7.86 31.55
N LYS A 194 6.32 7.69 30.24
CA LYS A 194 7.50 8.25 29.56
C LYS A 194 7.44 9.77 29.34
N PHE A 195 6.23 10.34 29.20
CA PHE A 195 6.02 11.76 28.89
C PHE A 195 5.31 12.56 30.01
N ASN A 196 5.08 11.95 31.17
CA ASN A 196 4.47 12.56 32.36
C ASN A 196 3.14 13.33 32.11
N ILE A 197 2.29 12.81 31.24
CA ILE A 197 1.02 13.46 30.85
C ILE A 197 -0.06 13.12 31.89
N VAL A 198 -0.61 14.13 32.57
CA VAL A 198 -1.77 13.98 33.49
C VAL A 198 -3.07 14.00 32.66
N CYS A 199 -3.81 12.89 32.63
CA CYS A 199 -5.12 12.85 31.99
C CYS A 199 -6.18 13.39 32.96
N LEU A 200 -6.85 14.48 32.57
CA LEU A 200 -8.01 15.02 33.28
C LEU A 200 -9.20 14.04 33.15
N LYS A 201 -9.74 13.58 34.27
CA LYS A 201 -10.86 12.65 34.31
C LYS A 201 -12.17 13.43 34.34
N ILE A 202 -12.76 13.66 33.16
CA ILE A 202 -14.10 14.25 33.05
C ILE A 202 -15.11 13.15 33.40
N ARG A 203 -15.89 13.38 34.46
CA ARG A 203 -16.97 12.49 34.95
C ARG A 203 -18.04 12.32 33.86
N GLY A 204 -18.51 11.08 33.62
CA GLY A 204 -19.89 10.87 33.19
C GLY A 204 -20.21 9.86 32.08
N PHE A 205 -19.26 9.35 31.29
CA PHE A 205 -19.60 8.42 30.20
C PHE A 205 -19.16 6.98 30.48
N THR A 206 -20.11 6.20 30.99
CA THR A 206 -20.02 4.74 31.11
C THR A 206 -20.56 4.09 29.84
N THR A 207 -19.87 4.28 28.71
CA THR A 207 -20.09 3.48 27.50
C THR A 207 -18.75 2.92 27.03
N CYS A 208 -18.67 1.60 27.04
CA CYS A 208 -17.50 0.85 26.62
C CYS A 208 -17.42 0.89 25.08
N CYS A 209 -16.91 1.98 24.50
CA CYS A 209 -16.20 1.98 23.20
C CYS A 209 -15.67 3.38 22.86
N CYS A 210 -14.43 3.43 22.34
CA CYS A 210 -13.81 4.48 21.55
C CYS A 210 -14.48 5.87 21.53
N PHE A 211 -13.95 6.84 22.29
CA PHE A 211 -14.06 8.25 21.89
C PHE A 211 -12.72 8.99 22.10
N GLN A 212 -12.30 9.62 21.01
CA GLN A 212 -11.19 10.57 20.78
C GLN A 212 -10.13 10.78 21.87
N VAL A 213 -8.91 10.27 21.63
CA VAL A 213 -7.67 10.84 22.19
C VAL A 213 -6.74 11.34 21.06
N LEU A 214 -7.24 11.49 19.83
CA LEU A 214 -6.40 11.83 18.66
C LEU A 214 -6.90 13.03 17.84
N GLN A 215 -7.61 13.98 18.46
CA GLN A 215 -7.99 15.22 17.78
C GLN A 215 -7.44 16.51 18.42
N MET A 216 -6.45 16.42 19.32
CA MET A 216 -5.96 17.62 20.04
C MET A 216 -4.45 17.90 19.93
N SER A 217 -3.77 17.45 18.86
CA SER A 217 -2.38 17.83 18.63
C SER A 217 -2.10 18.45 17.26
N ARG A 218 -3.13 18.99 16.60
CA ARG A 218 -2.99 19.63 15.28
C ARG A 218 -3.75 20.96 15.16
N GLU A 219 -3.89 21.74 16.23
CA GLU A 219 -4.47 23.10 16.13
C GLU A 219 -3.97 24.18 17.11
N TYR A 220 -2.97 23.94 17.95
CA TYR A 220 -2.36 25.04 18.72
C TYR A 220 -0.88 25.14 18.41
N GLY A 221 -0.57 26.01 17.45
CA GLY A 221 0.74 26.64 17.37
C GLY A 221 0.97 27.46 18.63
N PHE A 222 2.08 27.21 19.30
CA PHE A 222 2.72 28.17 20.19
C PHE A 222 4.20 28.17 19.82
N GLY A 223 4.52 28.98 18.82
CA GLY A 223 5.70 29.83 18.93
C GLY A 223 5.34 31.02 19.82
N VAL A 224 6.38 31.74 20.29
CA VAL A 224 6.36 32.88 21.23
C VAL A 224 6.37 32.38 22.69
N LEU A 225 7.36 32.60 23.55
CA LEU A 225 8.36 33.67 23.67
C LEU A 225 9.61 33.11 24.41
N LEU A 226 10.79 33.22 23.80
CA LEU A 226 12.04 33.34 24.56
C LEU A 226 11.99 34.67 25.32
N GLN A 227 12.49 34.68 26.57
CA GLN A 227 12.80 35.86 27.43
C GLN A 227 11.79 36.14 28.56
N LYS A 228 12.12 35.73 29.80
CA LYS A 228 12.54 36.64 30.90
C LYS A 228 12.87 35.91 32.21
N ASP A 229 13.98 36.38 32.81
CA ASP A 229 14.34 36.36 34.24
C ASP A 229 14.74 35.04 34.92
N ILE A 230 16.05 34.77 34.87
CA ILE A 230 16.78 34.25 36.03
C ILE A 230 17.08 35.45 36.91
N GLY A 231 16.45 35.51 38.08
CA GLY A 231 16.78 36.45 39.15
C GLY A 231 17.25 35.69 40.39
N GLN A 232 18.46 36.03 40.84
CA GLN A 232 19.14 35.65 42.10
C GLN A 232 19.39 34.16 42.36
#